data_AF-A0A944L1H4-F1
#
_entry.id   AF-A0A944L1H4-F1
#
_cell.length_a   1.000
_cell.length_b   1.000
_cell.length_c   1.000
_cell.angle_alpha   90.00
_cell.angle_beta   90.00
_cell.angle_gamma   90.00
#
_symmetry.space_group_name_H-M   'P 1'
#
loop_
_entity.id
_entity.type
_entity.pdbx_description
1 polymer ?
#
loop_
_entity_poly.entity_id
_entity_poly.type
_entity_poly.pdbx_seq_one_letter_code
_entity_poly.pdbx_strand_id
1 'polypeptide(L)'
;MNALTCKACRSFSRAHSTGSCGTCARQVPLSDGHCRLCRHQARILAGQSGDYGPAALHLVRASGQQLFIGDTQRSITRHNPGRAARAAARAQIAQPVSKLHMWRPVSWPVQHELFSLPIDELPHRILRDDAPRMAWFAHLEPAVARIGGAKGWSHDVRDSVTLTLEGVVATHEAGTPRYSASRVALLADGCKRNVTRTIELLAELGRLDDDRADPLDQWLERNLACLPAGIHTDVADWMDVLRNGSSRRRPKAELTWKNYLLQVRPTLLSWSTEHGMLREISKAEVVTALEAPTPFGGDGHTRLTALRSLFAYLKAQQKVFADPTRRLDRRVTRRPGQRIPTRLPASVLEEIGVITHTPATWLVTVLTGHHALGAVHLQTLALEDADLPNRRFTIQGQSRPLDDLTHQAIQRYLDHRNRRWPSTANPHLLITQQTAHHDSPVSRWWLRTALRGQEASLDLLRQDRILDEVEAVGVRDPLHIAAVFGLRPDTAQRYVDAVYGRSGTDLR
;
A
#
# COMPACT_ATOMS: atom_id res chain seq x y z
N MET A 1 -54.83 25.33 -0.19
CA MET A 1 -54.36 25.22 -1.59
C MET A 1 -52.91 24.74 -1.58
N ASN A 2 -52.67 23.45 -1.82
CA ASN A 2 -51.32 22.88 -1.89
C ASN A 2 -50.63 23.42 -3.14
N ALA A 3 -49.71 24.38 -2.97
CA ALA A 3 -48.89 24.87 -4.07
C ALA A 3 -48.15 23.69 -4.71
N LEU A 4 -48.31 23.51 -6.02
CA LEU A 4 -47.63 22.50 -6.83
C LEU A 4 -46.12 22.79 -6.80
N THR A 5 -45.42 22.22 -5.82
CA THR A 5 -43.97 22.35 -5.67
C THR A 5 -43.26 21.25 -6.45
N CYS A 6 -42.23 21.64 -7.22
CA CYS A 6 -41.41 20.68 -7.97
C CYS A 6 -40.65 19.73 -7.03
N LYS A 7 -40.27 18.55 -7.54
CA LYS A 7 -39.59 17.49 -6.77
C LYS A 7 -38.39 18.02 -5.98
N ALA A 8 -37.59 18.89 -6.59
CA ALA A 8 -36.38 19.42 -5.96
C ALA A 8 -36.68 20.45 -4.85
N CYS A 9 -37.72 21.27 -4.98
CA CYS A 9 -38.17 22.14 -3.89
C CYS A 9 -38.77 21.32 -2.73
N ARG A 10 -39.47 20.22 -3.03
CA ARG A 10 -40.05 19.31 -2.04
C ARG A 10 -39.00 18.52 -1.26
N SER A 11 -37.93 18.08 -1.93
CA SER A 11 -36.79 17.45 -1.25
C SER A 11 -36.04 18.45 -0.37
N PHE A 12 -35.84 19.68 -0.85
CA PHE A 12 -35.15 20.72 -0.08
C PHE A 12 -35.95 21.15 1.16
N SER A 13 -37.28 21.26 1.06
CA SER A 13 -38.14 21.59 2.20
C SER A 13 -38.18 20.50 3.28
N ARG A 14 -37.88 19.24 2.93
CA ARG A 14 -37.79 18.15 3.91
C ARG A 14 -36.50 18.18 4.73
N ALA A 15 -35.44 18.79 4.19
CA ALA A 15 -34.10 18.81 4.80
C ALA A 15 -33.81 20.10 5.57
N HIS A 16 -34.66 21.13 5.46
CA HIS A 16 -34.36 22.48 5.91
C HIS A 16 -35.58 23.18 6.49
N SER A 17 -35.40 23.93 7.60
CA SER A 17 -36.47 24.67 8.27
C SER A 17 -36.84 25.96 7.53
N THR A 18 -38.11 26.36 7.66
CA THR A 18 -38.64 27.59 7.06
C THR A 18 -38.17 28.82 7.84
N GLY A 19 -37.66 29.83 7.14
CA GLY A 19 -37.28 31.12 7.72
C GLY A 19 -37.24 32.22 6.66
N SER A 20 -36.83 33.43 7.05
CA SER A 20 -36.69 34.56 6.13
C SER A 20 -35.34 34.54 5.44
N CYS A 21 -35.33 34.49 4.11
CA CYS A 21 -34.08 34.43 3.34
C CYS A 21 -33.29 35.74 3.42
N GLY A 22 -32.00 35.67 3.78
CA GLY A 22 -31.11 36.83 3.86
C GLY A 22 -30.90 37.62 2.56
N THR A 23 -31.20 37.07 1.39
CA THR A 23 -31.07 37.76 0.08
C THR A 23 -32.40 38.28 -0.47
N CYS A 24 -33.47 37.47 -0.43
CA CYS A 24 -34.74 37.82 -1.08
C CYS A 24 -35.90 38.07 -0.10
N ALA A 25 -35.64 37.98 1.21
CA ALA A 25 -36.61 38.19 2.29
C ALA A 25 -37.89 37.32 2.24
N ARG A 26 -37.92 36.27 1.40
CA ARG A 26 -39.06 35.35 1.32
C ARG A 26 -39.05 34.37 2.48
N GLN A 27 -40.25 34.02 2.94
CA GLN A 27 -40.46 32.99 3.95
C GLN A 27 -40.52 31.60 3.33
N VAL A 28 -39.38 30.90 3.34
CA VAL A 28 -39.18 29.61 2.66
C VAL A 28 -38.14 28.76 3.40
N PRO A 29 -38.02 27.45 3.11
CA PRO A 29 -36.94 26.63 3.64
C PRO A 29 -35.55 27.22 3.33
N LEU A 30 -34.67 27.25 4.33
CA LEU A 30 -33.34 27.88 4.25
C LEU A 30 -32.22 26.89 4.54
N SER A 31 -31.12 27.02 3.81
CA SER A 31 -29.86 26.39 4.17
C SER A 31 -28.78 27.47 4.18
N ASP A 32 -28.06 27.58 5.29
CA ASP A 32 -27.09 28.63 5.56
C ASP A 32 -27.71 30.04 5.46
N GLY A 33 -28.93 30.23 5.99
CA GLY A 33 -29.65 31.51 5.98
C GLY A 33 -30.24 31.94 4.63
N HIS A 34 -30.09 31.12 3.59
CA HIS A 34 -30.47 31.48 2.22
C HIS A 34 -31.38 30.44 1.57
N CYS A 35 -32.33 30.91 0.75
CA CYS A 35 -33.25 30.01 0.06
C CYS A 35 -32.57 29.30 -1.13
N ARG A 36 -33.14 28.15 -1.51
CA ARG A 36 -32.65 27.33 -2.63
C ARG A 36 -32.45 28.14 -3.92
N LEU A 37 -33.38 29.05 -4.24
CA LEU A 37 -33.31 29.85 -5.47
C LEU A 37 -32.15 30.86 -5.44
N CYS A 38 -31.97 31.60 -4.34
CA CYS A 38 -30.86 32.54 -4.19
C CYS A 38 -29.51 31.84 -4.28
N ARG A 39 -29.36 30.70 -3.60
CA ARG A 39 -28.12 29.90 -3.65
C ARG A 39 -27.84 29.31 -5.03
N HIS A 40 -28.88 29.12 -5.84
CA HIS A 40 -28.70 28.61 -7.18
C HIS A 40 -28.36 29.70 -8.17
N GLN A 41 -29.02 30.86 -8.08
CA GLN A 41 -28.67 32.06 -8.84
C GLN A 41 -27.22 32.47 -8.55
N ALA A 42 -26.81 32.47 -7.28
CA ALA A 42 -25.44 32.76 -6.89
C ALA A 42 -24.44 31.78 -7.51
N ARG A 43 -24.77 30.49 -7.62
CA ARG A 43 -23.95 29.50 -8.33
C ARG A 43 -23.84 29.73 -9.84
N ILE A 44 -24.89 30.25 -10.48
CA ILE A 44 -24.86 30.58 -11.91
C ILE A 44 -23.97 31.80 -12.13
N LEU A 45 -24.17 32.85 -11.34
CA LEU A 45 -23.36 34.08 -11.39
C LEU A 45 -21.89 33.79 -11.06
N ALA A 46 -21.63 32.96 -10.04
CA ALA A 46 -20.28 32.53 -9.68
C ALA A 46 -19.62 31.69 -10.78
N GLY A 47 -20.39 30.92 -11.56
CA GLY A 47 -19.89 30.21 -12.73
C GLY A 47 -19.47 31.12 -13.89
N GLN A 48 -19.96 32.37 -13.91
CA GLN A 48 -19.60 33.39 -14.90
C GLN A 48 -18.43 34.27 -14.44
N SER A 49 -18.28 34.49 -13.13
CA SER A 49 -17.17 35.27 -12.54
C SER A 49 -15.99 34.42 -12.04
N GLY A 50 -16.15 33.10 -11.94
CA GLY A 50 -15.11 32.17 -11.48
C GLY A 50 -15.04 31.98 -9.96
N ASP A 51 -16.06 32.42 -9.22
CA ASP A 51 -16.13 32.37 -7.76
C ASP A 51 -16.79 31.10 -7.21
N TYR A 52 -16.66 30.88 -5.90
CA TYR A 52 -17.41 29.85 -5.18
C TYR A 52 -18.86 30.30 -4.95
N GLY A 53 -19.83 29.41 -5.24
CA GLY A 53 -21.27 29.74 -5.32
C GLY A 53 -21.88 30.61 -4.20
N PRO A 54 -21.54 30.44 -2.91
CA PRO A 54 -22.02 31.31 -1.82
C PRO A 54 -21.45 32.73 -1.82
N ALA A 55 -20.26 32.98 -2.37
CA ALA A 55 -19.62 34.30 -2.39
C ALA A 55 -20.37 35.30 -3.29
N ALA A 56 -21.06 34.79 -4.33
CA ALA A 56 -21.83 35.60 -5.28
C ALA A 56 -23.27 35.93 -4.81
N LEU A 57 -23.64 35.64 -3.55
CA LEU A 57 -24.99 35.95 -3.05
C LEU A 57 -25.30 37.46 -3.05
N HIS A 58 -24.28 38.31 -2.90
CA HIS A 58 -24.43 39.76 -3.01
C HIS A 58 -24.84 40.20 -4.42
N LEU A 59 -24.35 39.52 -5.46
CA LEU A 59 -24.70 39.79 -6.87
C LEU A 59 -26.15 39.46 -7.15
N VAL A 60 -26.71 38.42 -6.52
CA VAL A 60 -28.13 38.04 -6.68
C VAL A 60 -29.08 39.17 -6.26
N ARG A 61 -28.70 39.97 -5.26
CA ARG A 61 -29.49 41.12 -4.81
C ARG A 61 -29.50 42.25 -5.84
N ALA A 62 -28.40 42.43 -6.57
CA ALA A 62 -28.24 43.46 -7.59
C ALA A 62 -28.79 43.06 -8.97
N SER A 63 -28.67 41.78 -9.36
CA SER A 63 -29.02 41.29 -10.70
C SER A 63 -30.45 40.76 -10.83
N GLY A 64 -31.19 40.67 -9.72
CA GLY A 64 -32.48 39.99 -9.68
C GLY A 64 -32.38 38.46 -9.78
N GLN A 65 -33.53 37.77 -9.74
CA GLN A 65 -33.63 36.31 -9.82
C GLN A 65 -34.19 35.87 -11.16
N GLN A 66 -33.53 34.91 -11.80
CA GLN A 66 -34.09 34.25 -12.97
C GLN A 66 -35.24 33.32 -12.56
N LEU A 67 -36.35 33.39 -13.30
CA LEU A 67 -37.47 32.46 -13.17
C LEU A 67 -37.11 31.12 -13.84
N PHE A 68 -37.13 30.03 -13.08
CA PHE A 68 -36.86 28.68 -13.58
C PHE A 68 -38.17 27.97 -13.90
N ILE A 69 -38.58 27.99 -15.16
CA ILE A 69 -39.76 27.30 -15.68
C ILE A 69 -39.32 26.00 -16.39
N GLY A 70 -40.02 24.89 -16.19
CA GLY A 70 -39.91 23.68 -17.04
C GLY A 70 -38.48 23.14 -17.27
N ASP A 71 -37.82 22.63 -16.22
CA ASP A 71 -36.48 21.98 -16.28
C ASP A 71 -35.33 22.84 -16.90
N THR A 72 -35.55 24.15 -17.09
CA THR A 72 -34.51 25.14 -17.48
C THR A 72 -33.29 25.10 -16.57
N GLN A 73 -33.47 24.68 -15.31
CA GLN A 73 -32.41 24.42 -14.34
C GLN A 73 -31.37 23.40 -14.86
N ARG A 74 -31.81 22.29 -15.45
CA ARG A 74 -30.93 21.25 -16.02
C ARG A 74 -30.25 21.73 -17.30
N SER A 75 -30.96 22.52 -18.11
CA SER A 75 -30.39 23.10 -19.33
C SER A 75 -29.26 24.07 -19.01
N ILE A 76 -29.48 25.03 -18.09
CA ILE A 76 -28.48 26.04 -17.71
C ILE A 76 -27.28 25.41 -17.00
N THR A 77 -27.49 24.39 -16.14
CA THR A 77 -26.37 23.67 -15.50
C THR A 77 -25.57 22.79 -16.46
N ARG A 78 -26.17 22.32 -17.56
CA ARG A 78 -25.46 21.63 -18.66
C ARG A 78 -24.72 22.61 -19.59
N HIS A 79 -25.22 23.83 -19.75
CA HIS A 79 -24.65 24.87 -20.61
C HIS A 79 -23.86 25.94 -19.83
N ASN A 80 -23.58 25.71 -18.54
CA ASN A 80 -22.77 26.63 -17.75
C ASN A 80 -21.31 26.58 -18.28
N PRO A 81 -20.70 27.70 -18.70
CA PRO A 81 -19.39 27.70 -19.35
C PRO A 81 -18.25 27.12 -18.49
N GLY A 82 -18.44 27.02 -17.17
CA GLY A 82 -17.47 26.40 -16.24
C GLY A 82 -17.47 24.87 -16.20
N ARG A 83 -18.36 24.19 -16.92
CA ARG A 83 -18.31 22.73 -17.16
C ARG A 83 -18.53 22.48 -18.64
N ALA A 84 -17.56 22.83 -19.46
CA ALA A 84 -17.51 22.34 -20.83
C ALA A 84 -17.59 20.82 -20.81
N ALA A 85 -18.66 20.27 -21.38
CA ALA A 85 -18.65 18.90 -21.86
C ALA A 85 -17.42 18.76 -22.75
N ARG A 86 -16.60 17.73 -22.51
CA ARG A 86 -15.57 17.27 -23.45
C ARG A 86 -16.27 17.03 -24.79
N ALA A 87 -16.23 18.05 -25.65
CA ALA A 87 -16.63 17.90 -27.04
C ALA A 87 -15.66 16.91 -27.66
N ALA A 88 -16.25 15.89 -28.28
CA ALA A 88 -15.55 14.84 -29.00
C ALA A 88 -14.47 15.43 -29.91
N ALA A 89 -13.34 14.73 -29.94
CA ALA A 89 -12.25 14.92 -30.89
C ALA A 89 -12.81 15.26 -32.28
N ARG A 90 -12.64 16.51 -32.70
CA ARG A 90 -12.83 16.92 -34.09
C ARG A 90 -11.75 17.93 -34.45
N ALA A 91 -10.93 17.46 -35.39
CA ALA A 91 -10.00 18.19 -36.23
C ALA A 91 -9.00 19.09 -35.48
N GLN A 92 -7.78 18.56 -35.35
CA GLN A 92 -6.56 19.36 -35.38
C GLN A 92 -6.66 20.38 -36.52
N ILE A 93 -7.05 21.61 -36.20
CA ILE A 93 -6.50 22.75 -36.91
C ILE A 93 -5.11 22.89 -36.32
N ALA A 94 -4.13 22.46 -37.10
CA ALA A 94 -2.74 22.78 -36.86
C ALA A 94 -2.63 24.31 -36.80
N GLN A 95 -2.68 24.87 -35.58
CA GLN A 95 -2.08 26.17 -35.38
C GLN A 95 -0.62 26.00 -35.79
N PRO A 96 -0.08 26.89 -36.64
CA PRO A 96 1.34 26.87 -36.90
C PRO A 96 1.99 26.94 -35.53
N VAL A 97 2.80 25.93 -35.20
CA VAL A 97 3.68 25.95 -34.05
C VAL A 97 4.57 27.16 -34.31
N SER A 98 4.15 28.32 -33.82
CA SER A 98 4.99 29.51 -33.74
C SER A 98 6.16 29.00 -32.93
N LYS A 99 7.28 28.84 -33.66
CA LYS A 99 8.52 28.18 -33.24
C LYS A 99 8.59 28.27 -31.74
N LEU A 100 8.47 27.13 -31.04
CA LEU A 100 8.83 27.06 -29.64
C LEU A 100 10.16 27.80 -29.56
N HIS A 101 10.14 29.00 -28.99
CA HIS A 101 11.36 29.56 -28.46
C HIS A 101 11.77 28.51 -27.46
N MET A 102 12.75 27.71 -27.86
CA MET A 102 13.48 26.81 -27.00
C MET A 102 14.17 27.74 -26.01
N TRP A 103 13.41 28.17 -25.02
CA TRP A 103 13.85 29.06 -23.97
C TRP A 103 14.78 28.18 -23.15
N ARG A 104 16.07 28.25 -23.48
CA ARG A 104 17.13 27.61 -22.72
C ARG A 104 17.10 28.23 -21.33
N PRO A 105 17.11 27.43 -20.24
CA PRO A 105 17.09 27.97 -18.89
C PRO A 105 18.45 28.60 -18.62
N VAL A 106 18.61 29.87 -18.98
CA VAL A 106 19.68 30.70 -18.44
C VAL A 106 19.17 31.14 -17.09
N SER A 107 19.60 30.41 -16.05
CA SER A 107 19.50 30.78 -14.63
C SER A 107 18.19 31.47 -14.25
N TRP A 108 17.17 30.69 -13.85
CA TRP A 108 16.14 31.27 -12.99
C TRP A 108 16.86 31.92 -11.81
N PRO A 109 16.69 33.22 -11.54
CA PRO A 109 17.12 33.78 -10.27
C PRO A 109 16.21 33.14 -9.23
N VAL A 110 16.71 32.07 -8.61
CA VAL A 110 16.10 31.47 -7.43
C VAL A 110 16.33 32.49 -6.33
N GLN A 111 15.27 33.14 -5.88
CA GLN A 111 15.35 33.90 -4.65
C GLN A 111 15.44 32.87 -3.53
N HIS A 112 16.34 33.08 -2.57
CA HIS A 112 16.34 32.21 -1.40
C HIS A 112 15.13 32.56 -0.55
N GLU A 113 14.44 31.55 -0.01
CA GLU A 113 13.29 31.70 0.88
C GLU A 113 13.63 32.73 1.97
N LEU A 114 13.01 33.91 1.90
CA LEU A 114 13.31 35.00 2.83
C LEU A 114 12.70 34.73 4.21
N PHE A 115 11.56 34.04 4.26
CA PHE A 115 10.88 33.60 5.48
C PHE A 115 9.98 32.41 5.15
N SER A 116 9.98 31.40 6.04
CA SER A 116 9.10 30.24 5.90
C SER A 116 7.69 30.55 6.38
N LEU A 117 6.76 30.66 5.45
CA LEU A 117 5.33 30.72 5.77
C LEU A 117 4.81 29.32 6.16
N PRO A 118 3.98 29.22 7.22
CA PRO A 118 3.29 27.97 7.53
C PRO A 118 2.49 27.50 6.31
N ILE A 119 2.63 26.21 5.97
CA ILE A 119 2.00 25.66 4.76
C ILE A 119 0.47 25.73 4.79
N ASP A 120 -0.10 25.80 6.01
CA ASP A 120 -1.53 25.91 6.29
C ASP A 120 -2.11 27.29 5.94
N GLU A 121 -1.24 28.30 5.80
CA GLU A 121 -1.61 29.68 5.48
C GLU A 121 -1.47 29.97 3.97
N LEU A 122 -0.84 29.07 3.21
CA LEU A 122 -0.59 29.26 1.77
C LEU A 122 -1.75 28.71 0.92
N PRO A 123 -2.23 29.47 -0.09
CA PRO A 123 -3.16 28.94 -1.05
C PRO A 123 -2.48 27.80 -1.82
N HIS A 124 -3.02 26.59 -1.73
CA HIS A 124 -2.51 25.42 -2.46
C HIS A 124 -2.90 25.42 -3.95
N ARG A 125 -3.01 26.61 -4.54
CA ARG A 125 -3.30 26.86 -5.95
C ARG A 125 -2.44 28.02 -6.39
N ILE A 126 -2.02 27.97 -7.64
CA ILE A 126 -1.22 29.05 -8.20
C ILE A 126 -2.13 30.26 -8.39
N LEU A 127 -1.71 31.42 -7.88
CA LEU A 127 -2.44 32.67 -8.06
C LEU A 127 -2.42 33.06 -9.54
N ARG A 128 -3.53 33.62 -10.05
CA ARG A 128 -3.68 33.93 -11.48
C ARG A 128 -2.61 34.90 -12.01
N ASP A 129 -2.11 35.77 -11.16
CA ASP A 129 -1.13 36.79 -11.52
C ASP A 129 0.33 36.32 -11.31
N ASP A 130 0.54 35.08 -10.86
CA ASP A 130 1.87 34.48 -10.67
C ASP A 130 2.35 33.80 -11.96
N ALA A 131 2.71 34.62 -12.95
CA ALA A 131 3.19 34.16 -14.25
C ALA A 131 4.41 33.21 -14.15
N PRO A 132 5.40 33.43 -13.27
CA PRO A 132 6.51 32.50 -13.09
C PRO A 132 6.08 31.09 -12.66
N ARG A 133 5.19 30.98 -11.65
CA ARG A 133 4.71 29.67 -11.18
C ARG A 133 3.81 28.99 -12.19
N MET A 134 2.98 29.75 -12.92
CA MET A 134 2.17 29.21 -14.00
C MET A 134 3.02 28.61 -15.13
N ALA A 135 4.06 29.32 -15.57
CA ALA A 135 4.99 28.84 -16.58
C ALA A 135 5.76 27.59 -16.11
N TRP A 136 6.18 27.58 -14.85
CA TRP A 136 6.86 26.44 -14.25
C TRP A 136 5.96 25.20 -14.13
N PHE A 137 4.71 25.38 -13.70
CA PHE A 137 3.74 24.31 -13.65
C PHE A 137 3.44 23.73 -15.05
N ALA A 138 3.25 24.60 -16.05
CA ALA A 138 3.04 24.18 -17.44
C ALA A 138 4.23 23.39 -18.02
N HIS A 139 5.45 23.62 -17.52
CA HIS A 139 6.62 22.81 -17.87
C HIS A 139 6.59 21.40 -17.25
N LEU A 140 6.10 21.26 -16.01
CA LEU A 140 6.06 19.99 -15.29
C LEU A 140 4.82 19.14 -15.60
N GLU A 141 3.68 19.76 -15.89
CA GLU A 141 2.40 19.09 -16.14
C GLU A 141 2.48 17.98 -17.21
N PRO A 142 3.15 18.15 -18.37
CA PRO A 142 3.28 17.08 -19.36
C PRO A 142 3.98 15.82 -18.83
N ALA A 143 4.84 15.95 -17.82
CA ALA A 143 5.49 14.80 -17.20
C ALA A 143 4.49 13.90 -16.45
N VAL A 144 3.39 14.45 -15.92
CA VAL A 144 2.32 13.68 -15.28
C VAL A 144 1.68 12.73 -16.29
N ALA A 145 1.39 13.22 -17.50
CA ALA A 145 0.82 12.40 -18.57
C ALA A 145 1.81 11.33 -19.05
N ARG A 146 3.08 11.69 -19.24
CA ARG A 146 4.13 10.75 -19.70
C ARG A 146 4.41 9.64 -18.67
N ILE A 147 4.72 10.01 -17.43
CA ILE A 147 5.04 9.05 -16.35
C ILE A 147 3.79 8.27 -15.94
N GLY A 148 2.65 8.94 -15.82
CA GLY A 148 1.37 8.29 -15.53
C GLY A 148 0.87 7.40 -16.68
N GLY A 149 1.27 7.67 -17.93
CA GLY A 149 1.08 6.76 -19.06
C GLY A 149 1.88 5.49 -18.87
N ALA A 150 3.20 5.62 -18.67
CA ALA A 150 4.11 4.50 -18.48
C ALA A 150 3.77 3.63 -17.26
N LYS A 151 3.39 4.25 -16.14
CA LYS A 151 3.00 3.54 -14.90
C LYS A 151 1.53 3.10 -14.85
N GLY A 152 0.77 3.36 -15.92
CA GLY A 152 -0.60 2.88 -16.03
C GLY A 152 -1.62 3.55 -15.10
N TRP A 153 -1.37 4.80 -14.72
CA TRP A 153 -2.27 5.58 -13.87
C TRP A 153 -3.60 5.84 -14.58
N SER A 154 -4.70 5.71 -13.85
CA SER A 154 -6.02 6.08 -14.38
C SER A 154 -6.10 7.61 -14.56
N HIS A 155 -7.13 8.05 -15.30
CA HIS A 155 -7.42 9.47 -15.45
C HIS A 155 -7.55 10.19 -14.10
N ASP A 156 -8.32 9.61 -13.17
CA ASP A 156 -8.55 10.19 -11.83
C ASP A 156 -7.26 10.29 -11.01
N VAL A 157 -6.35 9.33 -11.15
CA VAL A 157 -5.04 9.37 -10.48
C VAL A 157 -4.18 10.49 -11.07
N ARG A 158 -4.15 10.63 -12.41
CA ARG A 158 -3.40 11.70 -13.07
C ARG A 158 -3.94 13.07 -12.66
N ASP A 159 -5.26 13.28 -12.67
CA ASP A 159 -5.88 14.52 -12.21
C ASP A 159 -5.52 14.85 -10.76
N SER A 160 -5.56 13.85 -9.87
CA SER A 160 -5.21 14.00 -8.46
C SER A 160 -3.72 14.35 -8.26
N VAL A 161 -2.83 13.77 -9.07
CA VAL A 161 -1.41 14.12 -9.10
C VAL A 161 -1.20 15.53 -9.63
N THR A 162 -1.87 15.92 -10.72
CA THR A 162 -1.80 17.28 -11.27
C THR A 162 -2.24 18.32 -10.24
N LEU A 163 -3.34 18.08 -9.52
CA LEU A 163 -3.80 18.97 -8.43
C LEU A 163 -2.81 19.06 -7.27
N THR A 164 -2.15 17.95 -6.94
CA THR A 164 -1.15 17.93 -5.87
C THR A 164 0.11 18.66 -6.32
N LEU A 165 0.55 18.45 -7.56
CA LEU A 165 1.68 19.12 -8.19
C LEU A 165 1.45 20.64 -8.27
N GLU A 166 0.24 21.08 -8.63
CA GLU A 166 -0.14 22.50 -8.59
C GLU A 166 0.03 23.06 -7.18
N GLY A 167 -0.42 22.33 -6.15
CA GLY A 167 -0.23 22.69 -4.76
C GLY A 167 1.25 22.74 -4.33
N VAL A 168 2.09 21.83 -4.83
CA VAL A 168 3.54 21.86 -4.59
C VAL A 168 4.15 23.11 -5.22
N VAL A 169 3.84 23.41 -6.48
CA VAL A 169 4.35 24.60 -7.17
C VAL A 169 3.81 25.88 -6.50
N ALA A 170 2.57 25.88 -6.02
CA ALA A 170 1.96 27.01 -5.33
C ALA A 170 2.53 27.27 -3.93
N THR A 171 3.22 26.31 -3.30
CA THR A 171 3.85 26.49 -1.97
C THR A 171 5.36 26.70 -2.04
N HIS A 172 5.93 26.78 -3.25
CA HIS A 172 7.37 26.95 -3.49
C HIS A 172 7.62 28.00 -4.57
N GLU A 173 8.87 28.46 -4.66
CA GLU A 173 9.25 29.39 -5.71
C GLU A 173 9.29 28.72 -7.09
N ALA A 174 8.98 29.50 -8.13
CA ALA A 174 9.07 29.03 -9.51
C ALA A 174 10.53 28.64 -9.84
N GLY A 175 10.72 27.48 -10.46
CA GLY A 175 12.05 26.99 -10.80
C GLY A 175 12.80 26.31 -9.65
N THR A 176 12.15 26.05 -8.52
CA THR A 176 12.72 25.26 -7.40
C THR A 176 13.41 23.98 -7.93
N PRO A 177 14.72 23.79 -7.67
CA PRO A 177 15.48 22.69 -8.26
C PRO A 177 15.04 21.34 -7.69
N ARG A 178 14.83 21.27 -6.37
CA ARG A 178 14.38 20.08 -5.64
C ARG A 178 13.33 20.43 -4.60
N TYR A 179 12.35 19.56 -4.43
CA TYR A 179 11.27 19.68 -3.47
C TYR A 179 11.49 18.72 -2.31
N SER A 180 11.36 19.21 -1.08
CA SER A 180 11.42 18.39 0.13
C SER A 180 10.21 17.46 0.21
N ALA A 181 10.45 16.17 0.44
CA ALA A 181 9.40 15.17 0.55
C ALA A 181 8.50 15.38 1.78
N SER A 182 9.06 15.88 2.88
CA SER A 182 8.29 16.24 4.09
C SER A 182 7.29 17.37 3.80
N ARG A 183 7.69 18.40 3.04
CA ARG A 183 6.81 19.51 2.63
C ARG A 183 5.72 19.06 1.66
N VAL A 184 6.03 18.18 0.72
CA VAL A 184 5.00 17.59 -0.17
C VAL A 184 4.00 16.76 0.63
N ALA A 185 4.44 16.07 1.69
CA ALA A 185 3.58 15.23 2.51
C ALA A 185 2.49 16.01 3.27
N LEU A 186 2.76 17.26 3.64
CA LEU A 186 1.79 18.15 4.29
C LEU A 186 0.57 18.46 3.40
N LEU A 187 0.69 18.29 2.08
CA LEU A 187 -0.43 18.46 1.17
C LEU A 187 -1.46 17.31 1.29
N ALA A 188 -1.26 16.29 2.11
CA ALA A 188 -2.19 15.17 2.24
C ALA A 188 -3.61 15.57 2.66
N ASP A 189 -3.78 16.69 3.38
CA ASP A 189 -5.04 17.06 4.06
C ASP A 189 -6.13 17.66 3.14
N GLY A 190 -6.08 17.39 1.83
CA GLY A 190 -7.04 17.89 0.85
C GLY A 190 -7.82 16.80 0.11
N CYS A 191 -9.13 16.98 -0.06
CA CYS A 191 -9.95 16.15 -0.95
C CYS A 191 -9.34 16.15 -2.37
N LYS A 192 -9.04 14.95 -2.90
CA LYS A 192 -8.47 14.69 -4.24
C LYS A 192 -6.98 15.00 -4.43
N ARG A 193 -6.17 14.88 -3.39
CA ARG A 193 -4.70 14.89 -3.52
C ARG A 193 -4.11 13.49 -3.47
N ASN A 194 -2.98 13.33 -4.15
CA ASN A 194 -2.22 12.09 -4.20
C ASN A 194 -0.73 12.40 -3.99
N VAL A 195 -0.37 12.61 -2.72
CA VAL A 195 0.99 12.87 -2.27
C VAL A 195 1.94 11.76 -2.70
N THR A 196 1.55 10.49 -2.49
CA THR A 196 2.41 9.34 -2.79
C THR A 196 2.89 9.34 -4.24
N ARG A 197 1.96 9.47 -5.20
CA ARG A 197 2.30 9.48 -6.63
C ARG A 197 3.00 10.77 -7.06
N THR A 198 2.77 11.88 -6.36
CA THR A 198 3.48 13.14 -6.61
C THR A 198 4.93 13.06 -6.15
N ILE A 199 5.21 12.45 -5.00
CA ILE A 199 6.57 12.17 -4.53
C ILE A 199 7.29 11.25 -5.54
N GLU A 200 6.63 10.19 -6.01
CA GLU A 200 7.17 9.32 -7.06
C GLU A 200 7.47 10.08 -8.36
N LEU A 201 6.55 10.95 -8.81
CA LEU A 201 6.74 11.79 -9.99
C LEU A 201 7.98 12.68 -9.84
N LEU A 202 8.13 13.36 -8.70
CA LEU A 202 9.25 14.27 -8.45
C LEU A 202 10.58 13.51 -8.35
N ALA A 203 10.57 12.30 -7.77
CA ALA A 203 11.74 11.43 -7.72
C ALA A 203 12.19 11.01 -9.13
N GLU A 204 11.25 10.58 -9.98
CA GLU A 204 11.51 10.19 -11.39
C GLU A 204 12.01 11.38 -12.24
N LEU A 205 11.65 12.61 -11.86
CA LEU A 205 12.15 13.83 -12.48
C LEU A 205 13.52 14.27 -11.93
N GLY A 206 14.07 13.59 -10.93
CA GLY A 206 15.32 14.00 -10.25
C GLY A 206 15.17 15.29 -9.43
N ARG A 207 13.93 15.65 -9.07
CA ARG A 207 13.56 16.90 -8.38
C ARG A 207 13.01 16.67 -6.98
N LEU A 208 13.17 15.49 -6.41
CA LEU A 208 12.81 15.21 -5.02
C LEU A 208 14.08 15.25 -4.14
N ASP A 209 13.99 15.93 -3.01
CA ASP A 209 14.90 15.78 -1.89
C ASP A 209 14.16 15.03 -0.78
N ASP A 210 14.51 13.76 -0.55
CA ASP A 210 13.85 12.96 0.49
C ASP A 210 14.47 13.24 1.85
N ASP A 211 14.05 14.36 2.44
CA ASP A 211 14.46 14.86 3.76
C ASP A 211 13.75 14.16 4.93
N ARG A 212 12.86 13.20 4.63
CA ARG A 212 12.14 12.46 5.67
C ARG A 212 13.11 11.52 6.35
N ALA A 213 13.11 11.53 7.68
CA ALA A 213 13.83 10.53 8.46
C ALA A 213 13.40 9.13 8.00
N ASP A 214 14.39 8.25 7.80
CA ASP A 214 14.13 6.90 7.29
C ASP A 214 13.08 6.20 8.17
N PRO A 215 11.96 5.70 7.59
CA PRO A 215 10.96 4.96 8.33
C PRO A 215 11.52 3.79 9.15
N LEU A 216 12.64 3.21 8.72
CA LEU A 216 13.36 2.16 9.41
C LEU A 216 14.09 2.67 10.65
N ASP A 217 14.68 3.86 10.60
CA ASP A 217 15.34 4.49 11.75
C ASP A 217 14.30 4.90 12.79
N GLN A 218 13.20 5.52 12.35
CA GLN A 218 12.07 5.84 13.24
C GLN A 218 11.43 4.58 13.84
N TRP A 219 11.39 3.47 13.11
CA TRP A 219 10.91 2.20 13.64
C TRP A 219 11.88 1.64 14.67
N LEU A 220 13.19 1.70 14.42
CA LEU A 220 14.22 1.22 15.33
C LEU A 220 14.18 2.01 16.64
N GLU A 221 14.22 3.34 16.56
CA GLU A 221 14.21 4.24 17.72
C GLU A 221 12.99 3.99 18.61
N ARG A 222 11.79 3.91 18.02
CA ARG A 222 10.57 3.59 18.78
C ARG A 222 10.62 2.24 19.50
N ASN A 223 11.33 1.26 18.95
CA ASN A 223 11.47 -0.05 19.59
C ASN A 223 12.54 -0.05 20.70
N LEU A 224 13.53 0.84 20.63
CA LEU A 224 14.62 0.94 21.60
C LEU A 224 14.42 2.00 22.68
N ALA A 225 13.50 2.96 22.49
CA ALA A 225 13.32 4.14 23.34
C ALA A 225 13.15 3.87 24.86
N CYS A 226 12.66 2.68 25.24
CA CYS A 226 12.48 2.30 26.64
C CYS A 226 13.67 1.51 27.23
N LEU A 227 14.75 1.31 26.48
CA LEU A 227 15.92 0.57 26.94
C LEU A 227 16.94 1.52 27.59
N PRO A 228 17.66 1.08 28.64
CA PRO A 228 18.78 1.82 29.21
C PRO A 228 19.86 2.11 28.16
N ALA A 229 20.58 3.23 28.29
CA ALA A 229 21.55 3.71 27.29
C ALA A 229 22.61 2.65 26.89
N GLY A 230 23.07 1.84 27.84
CA GLY A 230 24.03 0.76 27.58
C GLY A 230 23.45 -0.34 26.68
N ILE A 231 22.26 -0.85 27.02
CA ILE A 231 21.55 -1.85 26.21
C ILE A 231 21.11 -1.25 24.86
N HIS A 232 20.63 -0.01 24.86
CA HIS A 232 20.20 0.71 23.66
C HIS A 232 21.32 0.74 22.61
N THR A 233 22.50 1.23 22.99
CA THR A 233 23.65 1.38 22.08
C THR A 233 24.08 0.03 21.50
N ASP A 234 24.19 -0.98 22.35
CA ASP A 234 24.59 -2.33 21.93
C ASP A 234 23.62 -2.97 20.94
N VAL A 235 22.33 -2.78 21.16
CA VAL A 235 21.28 -3.28 20.26
C VAL A 235 21.24 -2.46 18.98
N ALA A 236 21.36 -1.13 19.04
CA ALA A 236 21.39 -0.27 17.86
C ALA A 236 22.55 -0.64 16.92
N ASP A 237 23.77 -0.78 17.45
CA ASP A 237 24.94 -1.18 16.66
C ASP A 237 24.76 -2.58 16.04
N TRP A 238 24.17 -3.51 16.81
CA TRP A 238 23.85 -4.84 16.30
C TRP A 238 22.85 -4.79 15.14
N MET A 239 21.81 -3.97 15.27
CA MET A 239 20.79 -3.80 14.24
C MET A 239 21.35 -3.16 12.97
N ASP A 240 22.26 -2.19 13.10
CA ASP A 240 22.97 -1.58 11.97
C ASP A 240 23.76 -2.63 11.18
N VAL A 241 24.52 -3.48 11.86
CA VAL A 241 25.26 -4.58 11.21
C VAL A 241 24.34 -5.62 10.57
N LEU A 242 23.15 -5.88 11.12
CA LEU A 242 22.18 -6.75 10.47
C LEU A 242 21.55 -6.12 9.23
N ARG A 243 21.34 -4.80 9.24
CA ARG A 243 20.70 -4.05 8.16
C ARG A 243 21.65 -3.78 6.99
N ASN A 244 22.85 -3.31 7.28
CA ASN A 244 23.84 -2.86 6.30
C ASN A 244 24.92 -3.91 6.01
N GLY A 245 24.97 -4.96 6.82
CA GLY A 245 26.04 -5.96 6.74
C GLY A 245 27.34 -5.43 7.33
N SER A 246 28.39 -6.22 7.16
CA SER A 246 29.77 -5.84 7.49
C SER A 246 30.73 -6.51 6.51
N SER A 247 32.02 -6.22 6.60
CA SER A 247 33.06 -6.86 5.78
C SER A 247 33.01 -8.40 5.78
N ARG A 248 32.41 -9.01 6.82
CA ARG A 248 32.27 -10.46 6.97
C ARG A 248 30.82 -10.97 6.90
N ARG A 249 29.81 -10.10 6.84
CA ARG A 249 28.40 -10.49 6.92
C ARG A 249 27.57 -9.76 5.87
N ARG A 250 26.76 -10.51 5.12
CA ARG A 250 25.80 -9.89 4.20
C ARG A 250 24.61 -9.27 4.98
N PRO A 251 24.04 -8.18 4.47
CA PRO A 251 22.76 -7.65 4.94
C PRO A 251 21.69 -8.72 5.08
N LYS A 252 20.90 -8.66 6.15
CA LYS A 252 19.68 -9.46 6.29
C LYS A 252 18.50 -8.74 5.68
N ALA A 253 17.55 -9.51 5.14
CA ALA A 253 16.28 -8.98 4.68
C ALA A 253 15.55 -8.24 5.82
N GLU A 254 14.84 -7.16 5.48
CA GLU A 254 14.16 -6.28 6.44
C GLU A 254 13.28 -7.03 7.43
N LEU A 255 12.44 -7.93 6.91
CA LEU A 255 11.55 -8.75 7.71
C LEU A 255 12.30 -9.61 8.75
N THR A 256 13.50 -10.08 8.41
CA THR A 256 14.28 -10.97 9.28
C THR A 256 14.85 -10.22 10.47
N TRP A 257 15.51 -9.07 10.25
CA TRP A 257 16.08 -8.33 11.37
C TRP A 257 15.00 -7.66 12.22
N LYS A 258 13.90 -7.17 11.62
CA LYS A 258 12.75 -6.65 12.38
C LYS A 258 12.15 -7.73 13.28
N ASN A 259 11.98 -8.94 12.76
CA ASN A 259 11.50 -10.07 13.54
C ASN A 259 12.48 -10.44 14.67
N TYR A 260 13.80 -10.38 14.42
CA TYR A 260 14.78 -10.61 15.49
C TYR A 260 14.61 -9.61 16.64
N LEU A 261 14.54 -8.31 16.34
CA LEU A 261 14.36 -7.28 17.37
C LEU A 261 13.04 -7.47 18.13
N LEU A 262 11.93 -7.69 17.41
CA LEU A 262 10.63 -7.89 18.06
C LEU A 262 10.65 -9.11 19.00
N GLN A 263 11.29 -10.21 18.62
CA GLN A 263 11.35 -11.43 19.43
C GLN A 263 12.19 -11.29 20.70
N VAL A 264 13.24 -10.46 20.69
CA VAL A 264 14.12 -10.24 21.85
C VAL A 264 13.72 -9.03 22.69
N ARG A 265 13.01 -8.04 22.12
CA ARG A 265 12.66 -6.78 22.81
C ARG A 265 11.99 -7.00 24.17
N PRO A 266 11.00 -7.90 24.34
CA PRO A 266 10.39 -8.14 25.64
C PRO A 266 11.37 -8.71 26.67
N THR A 267 12.32 -9.54 26.24
CA THR A 267 13.42 -10.04 27.09
C THR A 267 14.37 -8.91 27.48
N LEU A 268 14.73 -8.04 26.53
CA LEU A 268 15.58 -6.87 26.81
C LEU A 268 14.93 -5.90 27.81
N LEU A 269 13.62 -5.67 27.69
CA LEU A 269 12.86 -4.86 28.64
C LEU A 269 12.79 -5.53 30.02
N SER A 270 12.61 -6.85 30.08
CA SER A 270 12.64 -7.58 31.35
C SER A 270 14.00 -7.53 32.02
N TRP A 271 15.10 -7.61 31.27
CA TRP A 271 16.45 -7.48 31.85
C TRP A 271 16.76 -6.06 32.28
N SER A 272 16.18 -5.05 31.61
CA SER A 272 16.41 -3.64 31.94
C SER A 272 15.92 -3.21 33.31
N THR A 273 15.12 -4.03 34.00
CA THR A 273 14.71 -3.74 35.39
C THR A 273 15.84 -3.94 36.39
N GLU A 274 16.78 -4.83 36.09
CA GLU A 274 17.87 -5.24 37.00
C GLU A 274 19.26 -4.93 36.44
N HIS A 275 19.39 -4.79 35.11
CA HIS A 275 20.68 -4.62 34.43
C HIS A 275 20.70 -3.38 33.52
N GLY A 276 21.80 -2.63 33.60
CA GLY A 276 22.06 -1.48 32.73
C GLY A 276 22.83 -1.84 31.46
N MET A 277 23.48 -3.01 31.43
CA MET A 277 24.37 -3.44 30.35
C MET A 277 24.21 -4.92 30.02
N LEU A 278 24.29 -5.29 28.73
CA LEU A 278 24.15 -6.68 28.29
C LEU A 278 25.30 -7.61 28.73
N ARG A 279 26.43 -7.05 29.19
CA ARG A 279 27.56 -7.82 29.74
C ARG A 279 27.27 -8.46 31.09
N GLU A 280 26.25 -7.97 31.80
CA GLU A 280 25.84 -8.44 33.12
C GLU A 280 25.00 -9.73 33.02
N ILE A 281 24.45 -10.00 31.83
CA ILE A 281 23.53 -11.10 31.60
C ILE A 281 24.26 -12.45 31.63
N SER A 282 23.82 -13.30 32.54
CA SER A 282 24.27 -14.66 32.76
C SER A 282 23.59 -15.66 31.82
N LYS A 283 24.18 -16.85 31.72
CA LYS A 283 23.57 -17.98 30.99
C LYS A 283 22.23 -18.41 31.60
N ALA A 284 22.07 -18.32 32.92
CA ALA A 284 20.85 -18.71 33.61
C ALA A 284 19.68 -17.79 33.22
N GLU A 285 19.90 -16.48 33.20
CA GLU A 285 18.87 -15.51 32.78
C GLU A 285 18.46 -15.67 31.31
N VAL A 286 19.41 -16.04 30.44
CA VAL A 286 19.08 -16.40 29.05
C VAL A 286 18.18 -17.64 28.99
N VAL A 287 18.46 -18.68 29.78
CA VAL A 287 17.62 -19.88 29.83
C VAL A 287 16.22 -19.53 30.33
N THR A 288 16.10 -18.80 31.44
CA THR A 288 14.82 -18.32 31.98
C THR A 288 14.02 -17.54 30.94
N ALA A 289 14.67 -16.65 30.19
CA ALA A 289 14.03 -15.87 29.13
C ALA A 289 13.57 -16.72 27.92
N LEU A 290 14.21 -17.86 27.66
CA LEU A 290 13.84 -18.78 26.58
C LEU A 290 12.70 -19.73 26.98
N GLU A 291 12.60 -20.05 28.26
CA GLU A 291 11.50 -20.84 28.84
C GLU A 291 10.21 -20.01 28.97
N ALA A 292 10.34 -18.70 29.15
CA ALA A 292 9.23 -17.77 29.20
C ALA A 292 8.41 -17.77 27.89
N PRO A 293 7.06 -17.64 27.96
CA PRO A 293 6.19 -17.60 26.80
C PRO A 293 6.65 -16.59 25.72
N THR A 294 6.45 -16.96 24.46
CA THR A 294 6.73 -16.09 23.33
C THR A 294 5.60 -15.07 23.14
N PRO A 295 5.87 -13.75 23.05
CA PRO A 295 4.85 -12.71 22.91
C PRO A 295 4.05 -12.82 21.63
N PHE A 296 4.64 -13.40 20.57
CA PHE A 296 4.01 -13.56 19.26
C PHE A 296 3.57 -15.02 19.00
N GLY A 297 3.55 -15.86 20.04
CA GLY A 297 3.41 -17.31 19.89
C GLY A 297 4.62 -17.94 19.18
N GLY A 298 4.61 -19.28 19.07
CA GLY A 298 5.68 -20.05 18.43
C GLY A 298 6.56 -20.81 19.42
N ASP A 299 7.66 -21.34 18.90
CA ASP A 299 8.53 -22.31 19.57
C ASP A 299 9.78 -21.71 20.23
N GLY A 300 9.86 -20.38 20.29
CA GLY A 300 11.01 -19.65 20.80
C GLY A 300 12.28 -19.77 19.94
N HIS A 301 12.25 -20.50 18.82
CA HIS A 301 13.45 -20.73 18.00
C HIS A 301 14.01 -19.45 17.41
N THR A 302 13.13 -18.56 16.95
CA THR A 302 13.53 -17.25 16.43
C THR A 302 14.15 -16.39 17.53
N ARG A 303 13.58 -16.40 18.74
CA ARG A 303 14.15 -15.70 19.90
C ARG A 303 15.55 -16.24 20.24
N LEU A 304 15.73 -17.56 20.32
CA LEU A 304 17.04 -18.18 20.54
C LEU A 304 18.05 -17.82 19.44
N THR A 305 17.61 -17.82 18.19
CA THR A 305 18.47 -17.45 17.05
C THR A 305 18.87 -15.98 17.10
N ALA A 306 17.93 -15.10 17.45
CA ALA A 306 18.17 -13.67 17.62
C ALA A 306 19.12 -13.39 18.80
N LEU A 307 18.92 -14.02 19.95
CA LEU A 307 19.81 -13.89 21.12
C LEU A 307 21.22 -14.40 20.79
N ARG A 308 21.36 -15.55 20.13
CA ARG A 308 22.68 -16.02 19.65
C ARG A 308 23.32 -15.03 18.69
N SER A 309 22.55 -14.45 17.78
CA SER A 309 23.04 -13.44 16.85
C SER A 309 23.53 -12.18 17.57
N LEU A 310 22.81 -11.72 18.60
CA LEU A 310 23.16 -10.58 19.45
C LEU A 310 24.43 -10.85 20.27
N PHE A 311 24.45 -11.90 21.08
CA PHE A 311 25.61 -12.17 21.94
C PHE A 311 26.86 -12.59 21.15
N ALA A 312 26.72 -13.27 20.01
CA ALA A 312 27.85 -13.51 19.11
C ALA A 312 28.39 -12.20 18.50
N TYR A 313 27.52 -11.21 18.23
CA TYR A 313 27.93 -9.89 17.81
C TYR A 313 28.68 -9.15 18.92
N LEU A 314 28.12 -9.09 20.13
CA LEU A 314 28.77 -8.44 21.27
C LEU A 314 30.11 -9.08 21.61
N LYS A 315 30.22 -10.41 21.49
CA LYS A 315 31.49 -11.11 21.71
C LYS A 315 32.53 -10.76 20.65
N ALA A 316 32.11 -10.61 19.40
CA ALA A 316 32.99 -10.21 18.31
C ALA A 316 33.50 -8.76 18.46
N GLN A 317 32.66 -7.86 19.00
CA GLN A 317 33.03 -6.48 19.34
C GLN A 317 33.71 -6.33 20.70
N GLN A 318 34.07 -7.45 21.36
CA GLN A 318 34.70 -7.48 22.68
C GLN A 318 33.89 -6.77 23.80
N LYS A 319 32.58 -6.55 23.60
CA LYS A 319 31.69 -5.92 24.59
C LYS A 319 31.26 -6.88 25.72
N VAL A 320 31.35 -8.19 25.47
CA VAL A 320 31.13 -9.25 26.47
C VAL A 320 32.32 -10.20 26.58
N PHE A 321 32.65 -10.61 27.81
CA PHE A 321 33.75 -11.53 28.06
C PHE A 321 33.42 -12.96 27.60
N ALA A 322 32.22 -13.44 27.89
CA ALA A 322 31.71 -14.74 27.46
C ALA A 322 30.36 -14.59 26.78
N ASP A 323 30.09 -15.43 25.78
CA ASP A 323 28.77 -15.50 25.13
C ASP A 323 27.86 -16.43 25.96
N PRO A 324 26.85 -15.90 26.66
CA PRO A 324 25.95 -16.70 27.51
C PRO A 324 25.06 -17.65 26.69
N THR A 325 24.96 -17.44 25.37
CA THR A 325 24.18 -18.29 24.46
C THR A 325 24.99 -19.43 23.86
N ARG A 326 26.30 -19.46 24.09
CA ARG A 326 27.21 -20.46 23.55
C ARG A 326 26.86 -21.85 24.09
N ARG A 327 26.78 -22.83 23.19
CA ARG A 327 26.42 -24.23 23.50
C ARG A 327 25.06 -24.39 24.20
N LEU A 328 24.14 -23.42 24.12
CA LEU A 328 22.76 -23.69 24.51
C LEU A 328 22.17 -24.76 23.60
N ASP A 329 21.45 -25.73 24.16
CA ASP A 329 20.73 -26.72 23.34
C ASP A 329 19.55 -26.04 22.64
N ARG A 330 19.21 -26.46 21.42
CA ARG A 330 17.96 -26.05 20.76
C ARG A 330 16.71 -26.55 21.49
N ARG A 331 16.83 -27.51 22.41
CA ARG A 331 15.77 -28.04 23.27
C ARG A 331 15.40 -27.10 24.43
N VAL A 332 16.20 -26.06 24.70
CA VAL A 332 15.91 -25.07 25.75
C VAL A 332 14.66 -24.25 25.42
N THR A 333 14.32 -24.10 24.14
CA THR A 333 13.07 -23.44 23.76
C THR A 333 11.92 -24.43 23.87
N ARG A 334 10.74 -23.96 24.32
CA ARG A 334 9.50 -24.75 24.25
C ARG A 334 9.28 -25.18 22.81
N ARG A 335 9.58 -26.44 22.49
CA ARG A 335 9.06 -27.03 21.25
C ARG A 335 7.55 -27.20 21.48
N PRO A 336 6.66 -26.49 20.75
CA PRO A 336 5.38 -27.11 20.47
C PRO A 336 5.73 -28.45 19.85
N GLY A 337 5.00 -29.50 20.22
CA GLY A 337 5.13 -30.80 19.56
C GLY A 337 5.25 -30.59 18.06
N GLN A 338 6.13 -31.36 17.40
CA GLN A 338 6.28 -31.28 15.95
C GLN A 338 4.89 -31.12 15.34
N ARG A 339 4.63 -29.99 14.67
CA ARG A 339 3.38 -29.79 13.96
C ARG A 339 3.40 -30.78 12.81
N ILE A 340 2.85 -31.96 13.08
CA ILE A 340 2.61 -32.98 12.07
C ILE A 340 1.64 -32.33 11.09
N PRO A 341 1.98 -32.23 9.80
CA PRO A 341 1.06 -31.73 8.80
C PRO A 341 -0.27 -32.44 8.94
N THR A 342 -1.36 -31.66 9.02
CA THR A 342 -2.70 -32.19 9.28
C THR A 342 -3.59 -31.93 8.08
N ARG A 343 -4.44 -32.91 7.75
CA ARG A 343 -5.47 -32.79 6.74
C ARG A 343 -6.47 -31.70 7.08
N LEU A 344 -6.94 -30.99 6.06
CA LEU A 344 -8.11 -30.14 6.21
C LEU A 344 -9.37 -31.01 6.27
N PRO A 345 -10.34 -30.69 7.14
CA PRO A 345 -11.65 -31.35 7.11
C PRO A 345 -12.35 -31.13 5.77
N ALA A 346 -13.08 -32.13 5.28
CA ALA A 346 -13.83 -32.04 4.02
C ALA A 346 -14.80 -30.85 4.01
N SER A 347 -15.45 -30.55 5.15
CA SER A 347 -16.33 -29.39 5.30
C SER A 347 -15.63 -28.05 5.03
N VAL A 348 -14.36 -27.93 5.38
CA VAL A 348 -13.55 -26.72 5.13
C VAL A 348 -13.22 -26.61 3.65
N LEU A 349 -12.93 -27.73 2.97
CA LEU A 349 -12.70 -27.74 1.52
C LEU A 349 -13.98 -27.37 0.75
N GLU A 350 -15.14 -27.84 1.20
CA GLU A 350 -16.44 -27.50 0.66
C GLU A 350 -16.74 -26.00 0.81
N GLU A 351 -16.55 -25.43 2.00
CA GLU A 351 -16.72 -23.99 2.26
C GLU A 351 -15.85 -23.14 1.32
N ILE A 352 -14.60 -23.56 1.14
CA ILE A 352 -13.63 -22.86 0.29
C ILE A 352 -14.02 -22.93 -1.19
N GLY A 353 -14.61 -24.05 -1.63
CA GLY A 353 -15.15 -24.22 -2.97
C GLY A 353 -16.22 -23.20 -3.34
N VAL A 354 -16.90 -22.59 -2.35
CA VAL A 354 -17.95 -21.59 -2.56
C VAL A 354 -17.39 -20.17 -2.76
N ILE A 355 -16.10 -19.91 -2.47
CA ILE A 355 -15.46 -18.57 -2.51
C ILE A 355 -15.34 -17.98 -3.94
N THR A 356 -15.84 -18.68 -4.96
CA THR A 356 -15.77 -18.27 -6.38
C THR A 356 -16.24 -16.83 -6.68
N HIS A 357 -17.05 -16.22 -5.80
CA HIS A 357 -17.56 -14.86 -5.93
C HIS A 357 -16.50 -13.76 -5.77
N THR A 358 -15.36 -14.03 -5.12
CA THR A 358 -14.23 -13.09 -5.00
C THR A 358 -13.07 -13.57 -5.87
N PRO A 359 -12.90 -13.04 -7.11
CA PRO A 359 -11.95 -13.61 -8.08
C PRO A 359 -10.50 -13.68 -7.57
N ALA A 360 -10.08 -12.68 -6.80
CA ALA A 360 -8.74 -12.62 -6.22
C ALA A 360 -8.50 -13.71 -5.17
N THR A 361 -9.43 -13.85 -4.21
CA THR A 361 -9.34 -14.90 -3.19
C THR A 361 -9.45 -16.28 -3.82
N TRP A 362 -10.39 -16.46 -4.77
CA TRP A 362 -10.55 -17.72 -5.49
C TRP A 362 -9.28 -18.14 -6.22
N LEU A 363 -8.62 -17.22 -6.94
CA LEU A 363 -7.36 -17.54 -7.60
C LEU A 363 -6.28 -17.93 -6.59
N VAL A 364 -6.13 -17.17 -5.49
CA VAL A 364 -5.17 -17.49 -4.42
C VAL A 364 -5.44 -18.87 -3.82
N THR A 365 -6.71 -19.20 -3.56
CA THR A 365 -7.15 -20.52 -3.09
C THR A 365 -6.73 -21.61 -4.05
N VAL A 366 -7.07 -21.51 -5.34
CA VAL A 366 -6.79 -22.56 -6.33
C VAL A 366 -5.28 -22.74 -6.51
N LEU A 367 -4.52 -21.66 -6.64
CA LEU A 367 -3.07 -21.74 -6.75
C LEU A 367 -2.41 -22.34 -5.50
N THR A 368 -2.97 -22.10 -4.32
CA THR A 368 -2.43 -22.66 -3.07
C THR A 368 -2.87 -24.10 -2.85
N GLY A 369 -4.14 -24.42 -3.06
CA GLY A 369 -4.75 -25.72 -2.77
C GLY A 369 -4.58 -26.75 -3.89
N HIS A 370 -4.38 -26.33 -5.15
CA HIS A 370 -4.17 -27.26 -6.27
C HIS A 370 -2.69 -27.38 -6.64
N HIS A 371 -1.96 -26.27 -6.67
CA HIS A 371 -0.54 -26.23 -7.05
C HIS A 371 0.42 -26.14 -5.85
N ALA A 372 -0.12 -26.19 -4.63
CA ALA A 372 0.64 -26.03 -3.40
C ALA A 372 1.46 -24.73 -3.35
N LEU A 373 1.12 -23.65 -4.06
CA LEU A 373 1.98 -22.45 -4.11
C LEU A 373 2.00 -21.69 -2.78
N GLY A 374 3.21 -21.44 -2.27
CA GLY A 374 3.40 -20.63 -1.06
C GLY A 374 3.35 -19.13 -1.38
N ALA A 375 3.27 -18.31 -0.32
CA ALA A 375 3.17 -16.85 -0.46
C ALA A 375 4.26 -16.24 -1.35
N VAL A 376 5.51 -16.73 -1.28
CA VAL A 376 6.60 -16.22 -2.11
C VAL A 376 6.35 -16.47 -3.59
N HIS A 377 5.92 -17.69 -3.96
CA HIS A 377 5.62 -18.03 -5.36
C HIS A 377 4.45 -17.18 -5.87
N LEU A 378 3.38 -17.05 -5.09
CA LEU A 378 2.23 -16.23 -5.44
C LEU A 378 2.59 -14.76 -5.68
N GLN A 379 3.55 -14.21 -4.92
CA GLN A 379 4.04 -12.85 -5.12
C GLN A 379 4.82 -12.69 -6.43
N THR A 380 5.61 -13.70 -6.81
CA THR A 380 6.52 -13.59 -7.95
C THR A 380 5.89 -13.98 -9.28
N LEU A 381 4.72 -14.62 -9.29
CA LEU A 381 4.02 -14.99 -10.52
C LEU A 381 3.76 -13.76 -11.40
N ALA A 382 4.20 -13.83 -12.65
CA ALA A 382 3.99 -12.83 -13.68
C ALA A 382 2.86 -13.24 -14.63
N LEU A 383 2.37 -12.29 -15.43
CA LEU A 383 1.36 -12.57 -16.46
C LEU A 383 1.89 -13.54 -17.53
N GLU A 384 3.18 -13.46 -17.85
CA GLU A 384 3.84 -14.34 -18.82
C GLU A 384 3.95 -15.80 -18.36
N ASP A 385 3.86 -16.06 -17.05
CA ASP A 385 3.85 -17.41 -16.52
C ASP A 385 2.55 -18.17 -16.87
N ALA A 386 1.47 -17.45 -17.21
CA ALA A 386 0.15 -17.99 -17.52
C ALA A 386 -0.18 -17.87 -19.01
N ASP A 387 0.20 -18.87 -19.79
CA ASP A 387 -0.14 -18.99 -21.21
C ASP A 387 -1.51 -19.68 -21.36
N LEU A 388 -2.57 -18.88 -21.19
CA LEU A 388 -3.95 -19.37 -21.32
C LEU A 388 -4.27 -19.96 -22.71
N PRO A 389 -3.87 -19.33 -23.85
CA PRO A 389 -4.15 -19.87 -25.18
C PRO A 389 -3.56 -21.27 -25.39
N ASN A 390 -2.32 -21.51 -24.94
CA ASN A 390 -1.66 -22.81 -25.11
C ASN A 390 -1.91 -23.77 -23.95
N ARG A 391 -2.76 -23.41 -22.97
CA ARG A 391 -3.02 -24.19 -21.76
C ARG A 391 -1.73 -24.60 -21.04
N ARG A 392 -0.80 -23.65 -20.87
CA ARG A 392 0.45 -23.86 -20.15
C ARG A 392 0.57 -22.92 -18.97
N PHE A 393 1.17 -23.43 -17.89
CA PHE A 393 1.44 -22.65 -16.68
C PHE A 393 2.85 -22.92 -16.20
N THR A 394 3.64 -21.87 -16.08
CA THR A 394 5.04 -21.94 -15.66
C THR A 394 5.13 -21.67 -14.17
N ILE A 395 5.60 -22.66 -13.42
CA ILE A 395 5.80 -22.58 -11.97
C ILE A 395 7.26 -22.87 -11.71
N GLN A 396 7.96 -21.95 -11.03
CA GLN A 396 9.39 -22.12 -10.69
C GLN A 396 10.27 -22.45 -11.92
N GLY A 397 9.95 -21.84 -13.07
CA GLY A 397 10.67 -22.09 -14.33
C GLY A 397 10.32 -23.42 -15.03
N GLN A 398 9.41 -24.22 -14.47
CA GLN A 398 8.92 -25.44 -15.09
C GLN A 398 7.55 -25.20 -15.72
N SER A 399 7.46 -25.39 -17.03
CA SER A 399 6.19 -25.29 -17.76
C SER A 399 5.40 -26.60 -17.66
N ARG A 400 4.17 -26.52 -17.14
CA ARG A 400 3.26 -27.67 -16.95
C ARG A 400 1.93 -27.43 -17.70
N PRO A 401 1.18 -28.48 -18.07
CA PRO A 401 -0.19 -28.32 -18.56
C PRO A 401 -1.07 -27.62 -17.54
N LEU A 402 -1.94 -26.73 -18.01
CA LEU A 402 -2.88 -25.96 -17.18
C LEU A 402 -4.24 -26.67 -17.15
N ASP A 403 -4.62 -27.16 -15.98
CA ASP A 403 -5.91 -27.82 -15.74
C ASP A 403 -7.10 -26.85 -15.85
N ASP A 404 -8.31 -27.39 -16.02
CA ASP A 404 -9.52 -26.58 -16.23
C ASP A 404 -9.89 -25.71 -15.03
N LEU A 405 -9.66 -26.18 -13.80
CA LEU A 405 -9.97 -25.44 -12.58
C LEU A 405 -9.09 -24.20 -12.48
N THR A 406 -7.77 -24.38 -12.65
CA THR A 406 -6.79 -23.29 -12.60
C THR A 406 -6.97 -22.34 -13.78
N HIS A 407 -7.24 -22.86 -14.98
CA HIS A 407 -7.55 -22.03 -16.15
C HIS A 407 -8.74 -21.10 -15.88
N GLN A 408 -9.85 -21.65 -15.38
CA GLN A 408 -11.05 -20.87 -15.04
C GLN A 408 -10.77 -19.83 -13.94
N ALA A 409 -9.98 -20.19 -12.92
CA ALA A 409 -9.62 -19.28 -11.84
C ALA A 409 -8.78 -18.10 -12.34
N ILE A 410 -7.76 -18.37 -13.16
CA ILE A 410 -6.91 -17.33 -13.77
C ILE A 410 -7.76 -16.45 -14.69
N GLN A 411 -8.57 -17.03 -15.58
CA GLN A 411 -9.41 -16.28 -16.51
C GLN A 411 -10.37 -15.33 -15.78
N ARG A 412 -11.11 -15.82 -14.78
CA ARG A 412 -12.02 -15.00 -13.98
C ARG A 412 -11.30 -13.86 -13.27
N TYR A 413 -10.11 -14.12 -12.75
CA TYR A 413 -9.32 -13.09 -12.10
C TYR A 413 -8.77 -12.06 -13.10
N LEU A 414 -8.29 -12.47 -14.27
CA LEU A 414 -7.83 -11.57 -15.31
C LEU A 414 -8.95 -10.68 -15.83
N ASP A 415 -10.17 -11.21 -16.00
CA ASP A 415 -11.35 -10.40 -16.33
C ASP A 415 -11.62 -9.33 -15.27
N HIS A 416 -11.59 -9.71 -13.99
CA HIS A 416 -11.75 -8.78 -12.87
C HIS A 416 -10.64 -7.71 -12.86
N ARG A 417 -9.38 -8.15 -13.01
CA ARG A 417 -8.18 -7.31 -13.05
C ARG A 417 -8.25 -6.28 -14.16
N ASN A 418 -8.55 -6.72 -15.39
CA ASN A 418 -8.59 -5.87 -16.58
C ASN A 418 -9.77 -4.88 -16.54
N ARG A 419 -10.92 -5.27 -15.97
CA ARG A 419 -12.05 -4.33 -15.75
C ARG A 419 -11.72 -3.26 -14.71
N ARG A 420 -11.02 -3.63 -13.63
CA ARG A 420 -10.75 -2.71 -12.51
C ARG A 420 -9.53 -1.82 -12.77
N TRP A 421 -8.53 -2.32 -13.48
CA TRP A 421 -7.29 -1.61 -13.80
C TRP A 421 -6.89 -1.80 -15.26
N PRO A 422 -7.68 -1.26 -16.22
CA PRO A 422 -7.46 -1.48 -17.65
C PRO A 422 -6.12 -0.92 -18.16
N SER A 423 -5.57 0.08 -17.47
CA SER A 423 -4.32 0.73 -17.85
C SER A 423 -3.09 0.21 -17.11
N THR A 424 -3.20 -0.78 -16.21
CA THR A 424 -2.07 -1.19 -15.37
C THR A 424 -0.89 -1.70 -16.20
N ALA A 425 0.32 -1.24 -15.85
CA ALA A 425 1.57 -1.72 -16.42
C ALA A 425 2.27 -2.76 -15.53
N ASN A 426 1.65 -3.18 -14.43
CA ASN A 426 2.27 -4.11 -13.49
C ASN A 426 2.38 -5.52 -14.13
N PRO A 427 3.58 -6.13 -14.17
CA PRO A 427 3.79 -7.44 -14.82
C PRO A 427 3.29 -8.61 -13.97
N HIS A 428 3.07 -8.42 -12.66
CA HIS A 428 2.63 -9.47 -11.77
C HIS A 428 1.20 -9.90 -12.08
N LEU A 429 0.97 -11.21 -11.94
CA LEU A 429 -0.34 -11.82 -12.11
C LEU A 429 -1.29 -11.21 -11.08
N LEU A 430 -1.00 -11.39 -9.78
CA LEU A 430 -1.77 -10.81 -8.69
C LEU A 430 -1.38 -9.34 -8.46
N ILE A 431 -2.40 -8.48 -8.36
CA ILE A 431 -2.26 -7.06 -8.00
C ILE A 431 -3.37 -6.61 -7.05
N THR A 432 -3.11 -5.52 -6.32
CA THR A 432 -4.07 -4.80 -5.48
C THR A 432 -4.34 -3.41 -6.04
N GLN A 433 -5.27 -2.68 -5.43
CA GLN A 433 -5.50 -1.27 -5.77
C GLN A 433 -4.24 -0.39 -5.61
N GLN A 434 -3.38 -0.72 -4.64
CA GLN A 434 -2.12 0.00 -4.44
C GLN A 434 -1.09 -0.42 -5.50
N THR A 435 -1.01 -1.73 -5.78
CA THR A 435 0.02 -2.27 -6.66
C THR A 435 -0.27 -2.15 -8.15
N ALA A 436 -1.52 -1.90 -8.53
CA ALA A 436 -1.91 -1.67 -9.91
C ALA A 436 -1.23 -0.47 -10.58
N HIS A 437 -0.66 0.45 -9.79
CA HIS A 437 -0.04 1.68 -10.28
C HIS A 437 1.48 1.73 -10.06
N HIS A 438 2.08 0.59 -9.68
CA HIS A 438 3.51 0.40 -9.57
C HIS A 438 3.91 -0.97 -10.16
N ASP A 439 5.20 -1.25 -10.21
CA ASP A 439 5.78 -2.50 -10.74
C ASP A 439 5.95 -3.57 -9.66
N SER A 440 5.79 -3.23 -8.39
CA SER A 440 6.05 -4.16 -7.28
C SER A 440 4.92 -5.19 -7.10
N PRO A 441 5.23 -6.39 -6.55
CA PRO A 441 4.24 -7.43 -6.32
C PRO A 441 3.31 -7.13 -5.14
N VAL A 442 2.24 -7.91 -5.01
CA VAL A 442 1.38 -7.87 -3.81
C VAL A 442 2.18 -8.17 -2.54
N SER A 443 1.76 -7.62 -1.40
CA SER A 443 2.42 -7.91 -0.12
C SER A 443 2.05 -9.30 0.42
N ARG A 444 2.95 -9.92 1.20
CA ARG A 444 2.66 -11.20 1.89
C ARG A 444 1.48 -11.09 2.84
N TRP A 445 1.35 -9.92 3.47
CA TRP A 445 0.23 -9.63 4.33
C TRP A 445 -1.09 -9.66 3.55
N TRP A 446 -1.13 -9.05 2.37
CA TRP A 446 -2.32 -9.07 1.52
C TRP A 446 -2.74 -10.52 1.16
N LEU A 447 -1.78 -11.36 0.77
CA LEU A 447 -2.03 -12.78 0.48
C LEU A 447 -2.62 -13.52 1.68
N ARG A 448 -2.06 -13.30 2.88
CA ARG A 448 -2.61 -13.87 4.12
C ARG A 448 -3.99 -13.35 4.43
N THR A 449 -4.28 -12.09 4.10
CA THR A 449 -5.62 -11.52 4.31
C THR A 449 -6.63 -11.92 3.26
N ALA A 450 -6.20 -12.43 2.09
CA ALA A 450 -7.11 -12.88 1.04
C ALA A 450 -8.02 -14.03 1.54
N LEU A 451 -7.49 -14.88 2.42
CA LEU A 451 -8.22 -15.97 3.09
C LEU A 451 -8.68 -15.59 4.52
N ARG A 452 -8.70 -14.30 4.88
CA ARG A 452 -9.11 -13.89 6.22
C ARG A 452 -10.59 -14.18 6.43
N GLY A 453 -10.90 -14.76 7.59
CA GLY A 453 -12.27 -15.16 7.93
C GLY A 453 -12.64 -16.56 7.42
N GLN A 454 -11.71 -17.26 6.76
CA GLN A 454 -11.82 -18.68 6.44
C GLN A 454 -11.08 -19.50 7.50
N GLU A 455 -11.53 -20.72 7.76
CA GLU A 455 -10.81 -21.65 8.63
C GLU A 455 -9.48 -22.11 8.02
N ALA A 456 -9.40 -22.19 6.68
CA ALA A 456 -8.15 -22.53 6.01
C ALA A 456 -7.24 -21.31 5.80
N SER A 457 -5.98 -21.48 6.20
CA SER A 457 -4.90 -20.57 5.86
C SER A 457 -4.13 -21.06 4.62
N LEU A 458 -3.34 -20.17 4.00
CA LEU A 458 -2.46 -20.54 2.87
C LEU A 458 -1.56 -21.74 3.22
N ASP A 459 -1.01 -21.75 4.43
CA ASP A 459 -0.11 -22.81 4.87
C ASP A 459 -0.85 -24.14 5.06
N LEU A 460 -2.13 -24.11 5.47
CA LEU A 460 -2.95 -25.32 5.62
C LEU A 460 -3.38 -25.88 4.26
N LEU A 461 -3.83 -25.03 3.33
CA LEU A 461 -4.15 -25.46 1.95
C LEU A 461 -2.93 -26.07 1.27
N ARG A 462 -1.77 -25.44 1.42
CA ARG A 462 -0.51 -25.98 0.89
C ARG A 462 -0.15 -27.31 1.55
N GLN A 463 -0.30 -27.44 2.87
CA GLN A 463 -0.04 -28.69 3.58
C GLN A 463 -0.98 -29.80 3.09
N ASP A 464 -2.26 -29.51 2.97
CA ASP A 464 -3.27 -30.47 2.54
C ASP A 464 -2.99 -30.96 1.12
N ARG A 465 -2.65 -30.08 0.17
CA ARG A 465 -2.25 -30.49 -1.18
C ARG A 465 -1.00 -31.36 -1.21
N ILE A 466 0.00 -31.05 -0.39
CA ILE A 466 1.22 -31.88 -0.32
C ILE A 466 0.89 -33.26 0.24
N LEU A 467 0.07 -33.34 1.28
CA LEU A 467 -0.39 -34.61 1.82
C LEU A 467 -1.19 -35.39 0.76
N ASP A 468 -2.04 -34.72 -0.02
CA ASP A 468 -2.88 -35.34 -1.06
C ASP A 468 -2.02 -36.05 -2.11
N GLU A 469 -0.93 -35.40 -2.52
CA GLU A 469 0.07 -36.03 -3.39
C GLU A 469 0.74 -37.27 -2.74
N VAL A 470 1.06 -37.21 -1.45
CA VAL A 470 1.65 -38.36 -0.73
C VAL A 470 0.71 -39.57 -0.79
N GLU A 471 -0.58 -39.36 -0.54
CA GLU A 471 -1.58 -40.43 -0.61
C GLU A 471 -1.80 -40.93 -2.04
N ALA A 472 -1.85 -40.03 -3.02
CA ALA A 472 -2.04 -40.37 -4.43
C ALA A 472 -0.91 -41.25 -5.00
N VAL A 473 0.33 -41.02 -4.57
CA VAL A 473 1.49 -41.84 -4.96
C VAL A 473 1.41 -43.24 -4.35
N GLY A 474 0.82 -43.37 -3.15
CA GLY A 474 0.60 -44.66 -2.49
C GLY A 474 1.87 -45.35 -1.94
N VAL A 475 3.05 -44.73 -2.13
CA VAL A 475 4.36 -45.25 -1.70
C VAL A 475 5.10 -44.21 -0.86
N ARG A 476 5.89 -44.68 0.12
CA ARG A 476 6.80 -43.83 0.91
C ARG A 476 7.97 -43.31 0.07
N ASP A 477 7.75 -42.29 -0.76
CA ASP A 477 8.78 -41.63 -1.55
C ASP A 477 8.91 -40.12 -1.23
N PRO A 478 9.77 -39.75 -0.26
CA PRO A 478 10.07 -38.36 0.05
C PRO A 478 10.75 -37.59 -1.08
N LEU A 479 11.45 -38.26 -2.00
CA LEU A 479 12.18 -37.61 -3.08
C LEU A 479 11.23 -37.15 -4.17
N HIS A 480 10.19 -37.94 -4.48
CA HIS A 480 9.09 -37.50 -5.36
C HIS A 480 8.45 -36.20 -4.84
N ILE A 481 8.07 -36.18 -3.56
CA ILE A 481 7.44 -35.01 -2.94
C ILE A 481 8.37 -33.79 -2.92
N ALA A 482 9.66 -34.01 -2.69
CA ALA A 482 10.68 -32.97 -2.79
C ALA A 482 10.76 -32.38 -4.21
N ALA A 483 10.77 -33.24 -5.23
CA ALA A 483 10.86 -32.84 -6.63
C ALA A 483 9.60 -32.11 -7.12
N VAL A 484 8.41 -32.61 -6.80
CA VAL A 484 7.13 -32.04 -7.28
C VAL A 484 6.89 -30.62 -6.76
N PHE A 485 7.19 -30.38 -5.47
CA PHE A 485 6.87 -29.14 -4.76
C PHE A 485 8.07 -28.24 -4.44
N GLY A 486 9.27 -28.63 -4.87
CA GLY A 486 10.51 -27.90 -4.59
C GLY A 486 10.84 -27.83 -3.10
N LEU A 487 10.57 -28.90 -2.35
CA LEU A 487 10.85 -28.99 -0.92
C LEU A 487 12.25 -29.55 -0.69
N ARG A 488 12.82 -29.25 0.48
CA ARG A 488 14.00 -29.97 0.95
C ARG A 488 13.62 -31.41 1.33
N PRO A 489 14.51 -32.40 1.11
CA PRO A 489 14.21 -33.81 1.41
C PRO A 489 13.80 -34.05 2.88
N ASP A 490 14.42 -33.34 3.82
CA ASP A 490 14.10 -33.42 5.26
C ASP A 490 12.68 -32.89 5.58
N THR A 491 12.19 -31.94 4.79
CA THR A 491 10.84 -31.39 4.90
C THR A 491 9.84 -32.33 4.24
N ALA A 492 10.16 -32.87 3.08
CA ALA A 492 9.32 -33.85 2.38
C ALA A 492 9.12 -35.13 3.21
N GLN A 493 10.16 -35.61 3.89
CA GLN A 493 10.07 -36.73 4.83
C GLN A 493 8.99 -36.51 5.90
N ARG A 494 8.83 -35.28 6.40
CA ARG A 494 7.81 -34.99 7.44
C ARG A 494 6.38 -35.15 6.95
N TYR A 495 6.13 -34.89 5.66
CA TYR A 495 4.81 -35.11 5.06
C TYR A 495 4.55 -36.60 4.84
N VAL A 496 5.55 -37.34 4.39
CA VAL A 496 5.47 -38.81 4.26
C VAL A 496 5.24 -39.47 5.63
N ASP A 497 5.96 -39.04 6.66
CA ASP A 497 5.80 -39.52 8.03
C ASP A 497 4.42 -39.18 8.61
N ALA A 498 3.79 -38.10 8.15
CA ALA A 498 2.46 -37.71 8.62
C ALA A 498 1.37 -38.67 8.12
N VAL A 499 1.50 -39.18 6.88
CA VAL A 499 0.55 -40.13 6.28
C VAL A 499 0.81 -41.56 6.74
N TYR A 500 2.07 -42.00 6.67
CA TYR A 500 2.40 -43.41 6.91
C TYR A 500 2.89 -43.70 8.33
N GLY A 501 3.12 -42.68 9.16
CA GLY A 501 3.81 -42.79 10.45
C GLY A 501 5.33 -42.81 10.30
N ARG A 502 6.07 -42.55 11.40
CA ARG A 502 7.53 -42.60 11.39
C ARG A 502 8.05 -44.03 11.21
N SER A 503 9.02 -44.20 10.31
CA SER A 503 9.83 -45.42 10.25
C SER A 503 10.60 -45.56 11.57
N GLY A 504 10.48 -46.70 12.26
CA GLY A 504 11.07 -46.94 13.58
C GLY A 504 12.60 -47.01 13.64
N THR A 505 13.32 -46.55 12.62
CA THR A 505 14.80 -46.64 12.53
C THR A 505 15.56 -45.48 13.16
N ASP A 506 14.90 -44.39 13.60
CA ASP A 506 15.53 -43.22 14.23
C ASP A 506 15.37 -43.18 15.77
N LEU A 507 15.28 -44.35 16.43
CA LEU A 507 15.31 -44.50 17.89
C LEU A 507 16.71 -44.88 18.42
N ARG A 508 17.78 -44.25 17.92
CA ARG A 508 19.11 -44.35 18.54
C ARG A 508 19.68 -43.00 18.92
#